data_AF-A0A8J2EW37-F1
#
_entry.id   AF-A0A8J2EW37-F1
#
_cell.length_a   1.000
_cell.length_b   1.000
_cell.length_c   1.000
_cell.angle_alpha   90.00
_cell.angle_beta   90.00
_cell.angle_gamma   90.00
#
_symmetry.space_group_name_H-M   'P 1'
#
loop_
_entity.id
_entity.type
_entity.pdbx_description
1 polymer ?
#
loop_
_entity_poly.entity_id
_entity_poly.type
_entity_poly.pdbx_seq_one_letter_code
_entity_poly.pdbx_strand_id
1 'polypeptide(L)'
;STKIAAENSVENAVLESNPLLEAFGNAKTLRNHNSSRFGKFIELQFGEQAAYGGNAKDELQPSSKGAGKPGSPPSSALVGARIQTYLLEKIRATAQQEGE
;
A
#
# COMPACT_ATOMS: atom_id res chain seq x y z
N SER A 1 7.13 -11.27 -23.58
CA SER A 1 6.56 -10.05 -22.98
C SER A 1 5.34 -10.42 -22.16
N THR A 2 5.50 -10.58 -20.85
CA THR A 2 4.38 -10.90 -19.95
C THR A 2 4.57 -10.10 -18.65
N LYS A 3 4.31 -8.79 -18.71
CA LYS A 3 4.20 -7.91 -17.54
C LYS A 3 2.71 -7.77 -17.20
N ILE A 4 2.11 -8.76 -16.54
CA ILE A 4 0.73 -8.66 -16.04
C ILE A 4 0.68 -8.77 -14.50
N ALA A 5 1.76 -9.18 -13.84
CA ALA A 5 1.77 -9.35 -12.39
C ALA A 5 1.95 -8.05 -11.56
N ALA A 6 2.25 -6.91 -12.21
CA ALA A 6 2.58 -5.67 -11.49
C ALA A 6 1.38 -4.73 -11.28
N GLU A 7 0.30 -4.80 -12.05
CA GLU A 7 -0.79 -3.81 -11.97
C GLU A 7 -1.70 -3.98 -10.73
N ASN A 8 -1.69 -5.14 -10.07
CA ASN A 8 -2.60 -5.45 -8.96
C ASN A 8 -1.88 -5.74 -7.63
N SER A 9 -0.71 -5.13 -7.39
CA SER A 9 -0.04 -5.25 -6.09
C SER A 9 -0.73 -4.34 -5.05
N VAL A 10 -0.69 -4.75 -3.78
CA VAL A 10 -1.27 -3.94 -2.69
C VAL A 10 -0.56 -2.60 -2.57
N GLU A 11 0.76 -2.57 -2.79
CA GLU A 11 1.57 -1.35 -2.82
C GLU A 11 1.04 -0.37 -3.86
N ASN A 12 0.80 -0.85 -5.09
CA ASN A 12 0.29 -0.03 -6.17
C ASN A 12 -1.13 0.46 -5.85
N ALA A 13 -2.01 -0.39 -5.32
CA ALA A 13 -3.35 0.04 -4.91
C ALA A 13 -3.32 1.14 -3.83
N VAL A 14 -2.39 1.07 -2.87
CA VAL A 14 -2.21 2.11 -1.85
C VAL A 14 -1.70 3.41 -2.49
N LEU A 15 -0.74 3.33 -3.42
CA LEU A 15 -0.19 4.51 -4.11
C LEU A 15 -1.25 5.19 -4.99
N GLU A 16 -2.01 4.40 -5.76
CA GLU A 16 -3.08 4.88 -6.64
C GLU A 16 -4.29 5.44 -5.87
N SER A 17 -4.42 5.11 -4.58
CA SER A 17 -5.43 5.74 -3.72
C SER A 17 -5.16 7.24 -3.49
N ASN A 18 -3.90 7.70 -3.61
CA ASN A 18 -3.54 9.08 -3.33
C ASN A 18 -4.19 10.05 -4.34
N PRO A 19 -4.01 9.93 -5.67
CA PRO A 19 -4.68 10.81 -6.63
C PRO A 19 -6.19 10.92 -6.41
N LEU A 20 -6.86 9.81 -6.08
CA LEU A 20 -8.29 9.80 -5.79
C LEU A 20 -8.61 10.63 -4.54
N LEU A 21 -7.90 10.41 -3.44
CA LEU A 21 -8.12 11.14 -2.19
C LEU A 21 -7.74 12.62 -2.31
N GLU A 22 -6.75 12.95 -3.13
CA GLU A 22 -6.38 14.34 -3.43
C GLU A 22 -7.48 15.04 -4.23
N ALA A 23 -8.06 14.39 -5.25
CA ALA A 23 -9.11 14.98 -6.08
C ALA A 23 -10.36 15.37 -5.28
N PHE A 24 -10.70 14.63 -4.22
CA PHE A 24 -11.87 14.91 -3.38
C PHE A 24 -11.56 15.64 -2.08
N GLY A 25 -10.36 15.49 -1.55
CA GLY A 25 -10.00 15.93 -0.21
C GLY A 25 -8.95 17.03 -0.17
N ASN A 26 -8.28 17.34 -1.29
CA ASN A 26 -7.39 18.48 -1.37
C ASN A 26 -8.07 19.66 -2.05
N ALA A 27 -7.65 20.85 -1.66
CA ALA A 27 -8.07 22.09 -2.29
C ALA A 27 -6.91 23.08 -2.32
N LYS A 28 -6.97 24.03 -3.25
CA LYS A 28 -6.12 25.20 -3.22
C LYS A 28 -6.51 26.06 -2.01
N THR A 29 -5.49 26.61 -1.36
CA THR A 29 -5.58 27.59 -0.28
C THR A 29 -4.61 28.73 -0.58
N LEU A 30 -4.69 29.82 0.18
CA LEU A 30 -3.74 30.94 0.03
C LEU A 30 -2.27 30.54 0.24
N ARG A 31 -2.00 29.47 1.00
CA ARG A 31 -0.63 29.04 1.37
C ARG A 31 -0.12 27.83 0.59
N ASN A 32 -1.02 26.97 0.10
CA ASN A 32 -0.67 25.74 -0.60
C ASN A 32 -1.74 25.39 -1.63
N HIS A 33 -1.32 25.11 -2.87
CA HIS A 33 -2.20 24.78 -3.99
C HIS A 33 -2.79 23.36 -3.95
N ASN A 34 -2.23 22.47 -3.13
CA ASN A 34 -2.71 21.10 -2.95
C ASN A 34 -2.82 20.76 -1.45
N SER A 35 -3.57 21.56 -0.70
CA SER A 35 -3.69 21.40 0.76
C SER A 35 -4.75 20.35 1.11
N SER A 36 -4.37 19.27 1.78
CA SER A 36 -5.32 18.25 2.26
C SER A 36 -6.22 18.78 3.36
N ARG A 37 -7.53 18.67 3.16
CA ARG A 37 -8.58 19.14 4.06
C ARG A 37 -9.24 18.04 4.86
N PHE A 38 -8.48 16.99 5.09
CA PHE A 38 -8.79 15.88 5.95
C PHE A 38 -7.47 15.32 6.51
N GLY A 39 -7.53 14.69 7.68
CA GLY A 39 -6.46 13.82 8.17
C GLY A 39 -6.58 12.43 7.56
N LYS A 40 -5.45 11.81 7.21
CA LYS A 40 -5.38 10.46 6.65
C LYS A 40 -4.48 9.58 7.52
N PHE A 41 -5.00 8.45 7.97
CA PHE A 41 -4.22 7.39 8.61
C PHE A 41 -4.23 6.15 7.70
N ILE A 42 -3.05 5.63 7.36
CA ILE A 42 -2.89 4.43 6.55
C ILE A 42 -2.26 3.36 7.43
N GLU A 43 -2.98 2.28 7.67
CA GLU A 43 -2.48 1.08 8.31
C GLU A 43 -2.03 0.09 7.23
N LEU A 44 -0.77 -0.36 7.29
CA LEU A 44 -0.21 -1.37 6.40
C LEU A 44 -0.16 -2.72 7.11
N GLN A 45 -0.63 -3.76 6.44
CA GLN A 45 -0.69 -5.12 6.96
C GLN A 45 0.39 -5.96 6.29
N PHE A 46 1.32 -6.48 7.07
CA PHE A 46 2.39 -7.35 6.60
C PHE A 46 2.12 -8.78 7.03
N GLY A 47 2.12 -9.70 6.06
CA GLY A 47 1.96 -11.13 6.30
C GLY A 47 3.32 -11.79 6.53
N GLU A 48 3.35 -12.77 7.42
CA GLU A 48 4.50 -13.64 7.55
C GLU A 48 4.54 -14.56 6.33
N GLN A 49 5.61 -14.48 5.55
CA GLN A 49 5.84 -15.40 4.45
C GLN A 49 6.15 -16.75 5.09
N ALA A 50 5.17 -17.67 5.08
CA ALA A 50 5.34 -18.98 5.69
C ALA A 50 6.66 -19.58 5.18
N ALA A 51 7.61 -19.74 6.10
CA ALA A 51 8.86 -20.44 5.85
C ALA A 51 8.55 -21.93 5.64
N TYR A 52 7.92 -22.28 4.53
CA TYR A 52 7.75 -23.67 4.10
C TYR A 52 9.11 -24.15 3.57
N GLY A 53 9.84 -25.07 4.20
CA GLY A 53 9.43 -25.96 5.27
C GLY A 53 8.54 -27.10 4.78
N GLY A 54 9.03 -27.88 3.81
CA GLY A 54 8.71 -29.30 3.62
C GLY A 54 7.26 -29.70 3.31
N ASN A 55 6.96 -29.95 2.04
CA ASN A 55 5.97 -30.96 1.69
C ASN A 55 6.62 -32.34 1.87
N ALA A 56 6.41 -32.95 3.03
CA ALA A 56 6.83 -34.32 3.33
C ALA A 56 5.89 -35.33 2.67
N LYS A 57 5.87 -35.42 1.33
CA LYS A 57 5.40 -36.57 0.54
C LYS A 57 5.96 -36.49 -0.89
N ASP A 58 7.26 -36.69 -1.06
CA ASP A 58 7.72 -37.32 -2.29
C ASP A 58 9.11 -37.95 -2.13
N GLU A 59 9.27 -39.03 -2.87
CA GLU A 59 10.25 -40.09 -2.72
C GLU A 59 11.67 -39.69 -3.14
N LEU A 60 12.65 -40.34 -2.50
CA LEU A 60 14.09 -40.39 -2.77
C LEU A 60 14.60 -39.83 -4.13
N GLN A 61 15.36 -38.72 -4.09
CA GLN A 61 16.54 -38.48 -4.97
C GLN A 61 17.36 -37.24 -4.53
N PRO A 62 18.71 -37.31 -4.43
CA PRO A 62 19.54 -36.17 -4.08
C PRO A 62 19.92 -35.41 -5.36
N SER A 63 19.21 -34.33 -5.69
CA SER A 63 19.69 -33.35 -6.67
C SER A 63 19.98 -32.02 -6.00
N SER A 64 21.27 -31.67 -6.01
CA SER A 64 21.87 -30.40 -5.64
C SER A 64 21.04 -29.19 -6.07
N LYS A 65 20.43 -28.48 -5.12
CA LYS A 65 20.00 -27.08 -5.31
C LYS A 65 20.41 -26.27 -4.08
N GLY A 66 21.07 -25.15 -4.37
CA GLY A 66 21.81 -24.33 -3.42
C GLY A 66 20.99 -23.91 -2.21
N ALA A 67 21.60 -24.06 -1.04
CA ALA A 67 21.12 -23.48 0.19
C ALA A 67 21.00 -21.96 0.03
N GLY A 68 19.77 -21.44 0.13
CA GLY A 68 19.58 -20.04 0.49
C GLY A 68 20.34 -19.75 1.78
N LYS A 69 21.04 -18.61 1.84
CA LYS A 69 21.84 -18.22 3.02
C LYS A 69 20.98 -18.30 4.29
N PRO A 70 21.37 -19.06 5.32
CA PRO A 70 20.75 -18.99 6.63
C PRO A 70 21.07 -17.61 7.23
N GLY A 71 20.05 -16.78 7.47
CA GLY A 71 20.22 -15.46 8.08
C GLY A 71 19.51 -14.29 7.38
N SER A 72 18.85 -14.48 6.24
CA SER A 72 17.93 -13.46 5.73
C SER A 72 16.63 -13.52 6.52
N PRO A 73 16.18 -12.42 7.17
CA PRO A 73 14.86 -12.39 7.81
C PRO A 73 13.79 -12.69 6.77
N PRO A 74 12.69 -13.38 7.14
CA PRO A 74 11.57 -13.57 6.24
C PRO A 74 11.11 -12.20 5.74
N SER A 75 11.09 -12.00 4.43
CA SER A 75 10.57 -10.78 3.83
C SER A 75 9.07 -10.75 4.13
N SER A 76 8.66 -9.96 5.11
CA SER A 76 7.24 -9.77 5.41
C SER A 76 6.59 -9.07 4.22
N ALA A 77 5.78 -9.81 3.45
CA ALA A 77 5.14 -9.28 2.26
C ALA A 77 3.98 -8.37 2.67
N LEU A 78 3.76 -7.25 1.97
CA LEU A 78 2.58 -6.44 2.18
C LEU A 78 1.36 -7.23 1.69
N VAL A 79 0.42 -7.51 2.58
CA VAL A 79 -0.78 -8.32 2.29
C VAL A 79 -2.05 -7.49 2.24
N GLY A 80 -2.03 -6.27 2.79
CA GLY A 80 -3.20 -5.41 2.83
C GLY A 80 -2.89 -4.01 3.34
N ALA A 81 -3.89 -3.13 3.20
CA ALA A 81 -3.86 -1.80 3.80
C ALA A 81 -5.27 -1.31 4.13
N ARG A 82 -5.39 -0.47 5.16
CA ARG A 82 -6.64 0.16 5.58
C ARG A 82 -6.43 1.66 5.72
N ILE A 83 -7.24 2.44 5.00
CA ILE A 83 -7.18 3.91 5.04
C ILE A 83 -8.37 4.42 5.87
N GLN A 84 -8.07 5.24 6.87
CA GLN A 84 -9.07 5.94 7.68
C GLN A 84 -8.90 7.45 7.48
N THR A 85 -10.01 8.16 7.27
CA THR A 85 -10.03 9.61 7.09
C THR A 85 -10.71 10.29 8.28
N TYR A 86 -10.24 11.48 8.62
CA TYR A 86 -10.70 12.23 9.79
C TYR A 86 -10.86 13.71 9.46
N LEU A 87 -11.80 14.38 10.15
CA LEU A 87 -11.92 15.84 10.17
C LEU A 87 -11.97 16.49 8.77
N LEU A 88 -12.76 15.92 7.86
CA LEU A 88 -12.97 16.52 6.54
C LEU A 88 -13.61 17.92 6.69
N GLU A 89 -13.05 18.92 6.02
CA GLU A 89 -13.53 20.30 5.98
C GLU A 89 -14.80 20.43 5.14
N LYS A 90 -15.92 19.93 5.67
CA LYS A 90 -17.20 19.86 4.94
C LYS A 90 -17.69 21.21 4.39
N ILE A 91 -17.34 22.31 5.05
CA ILE A 91 -17.78 23.66 4.64
C ILE A 91 -17.29 24.03 3.23
N ARG A 92 -16.16 23.47 2.78
CA ARG A 92 -15.64 23.69 1.41
C ARG A 92 -16.53 23.16 0.30
N ALA A 93 -17.44 22.24 0.61
CA ALA A 93 -18.41 21.77 -0.38
C ALA A 93 -19.38 22.87 -0.84
N THR A 94 -19.54 23.92 -0.03
CA THR A 94 -20.53 24.99 -0.29
C THR A 94 -19.96 26.40 -0.23
N ALA A 95 -18.75 26.58 0.30
CA ALA A 95 -18.15 27.89 0.50
C ALA A 95 -16.63 27.86 0.30
N GLN A 96 -16.06 28.96 -0.20
CA GLN A 96 -14.63 29.14 -0.39
C GLN A 96 -14.26 30.59 -0.06
N GLN A 97 -13.14 30.79 0.63
CA GLN A 97 -12.65 32.14 0.89
C GLN A 97 -12.08 32.75 -0.39
N GLU A 98 -12.24 34.06 -0.56
CA GLU A 98 -11.68 34.77 -1.70
C GLU A 98 -10.16 34.57 -1.80
N GLY A 99 -9.71 34.15 -2.98
CA GLY A 99 -8.30 33.89 -3.30
C GLY A 99 -7.80 32.47 -3.01
N GLU A 100 -8.55 31.68 -2.23
CA GLU A 100 -8.32 30.22 -2.16
C GLU A 100 -8.68 29.53 -3.48
#